data_AF-A0A9D8NEA1-F1
#
_entry.id   AF-A0A9D8NEA1-F1
#
_cell.length_a   1.000
_cell.length_b   1.000
_cell.length_c   1.000
_cell.angle_alpha   90.00
_cell.angle_beta   90.00
_cell.angle_gamma   90.00
#
_symmetry.space_group_name_H-M   'P 1'
#
loop_
_entity.id
_entity.type
_entity.pdbx_description
1 polymer ?
#
loop_
_entity_poly.entity_id
_entity_poly.type
_entity_poly.pdbx_seq_one_letter_code
_entity_poly.pdbx_strand_id
1 'polypeptide(L)' 'AMIPAPSEDLKGKVLDCAIDGYKLNDKVLRHAKVAVGE' A
#
# COMPACT_ATOMS: atom_id res chain seq x y z
N ALA A 1 -0.03 9.73 3.24
CA ALA A 1 -0.60 10.72 2.32
C ALA A 1 -1.84 10.06 1.72
N MET A 2 -3.01 10.61 1.99
CA MET A 2 -4.27 10.19 1.40
C MET A 2 -4.33 10.78 -0.01
N ILE A 3 -4.45 9.93 -1.01
CA ILE A 3 -4.65 10.34 -2.39
C ILE A 3 -6.13 10.08 -2.67
N PRO A 4 -6.91 11.10 -3.10
CA PRO A 4 -8.31 10.90 -3.40
C PRO A 4 -8.44 9.83 -4.50
N ALA A 5 -9.21 8.78 -4.24
CA ALA A 5 -9.39 7.72 -5.23
C ALA A 5 -10.11 8.28 -6.48
N PRO A 6 -9.58 8.07 -7.69
CA PRO A 6 -10.20 8.57 -8.93
C PRO A 6 -11.52 7.85 -9.28
N SER A 7 -11.86 6.75 -8.60
CA SER A 7 -13.14 6.03 -8.72
C SER A 7 -13.48 5.28 -7.43
N GLU A 8 -14.77 5.05 -7.13
CA GLU A 8 -15.24 4.35 -5.92
C GLU A 8 -14.72 2.90 -5.80
N ASP A 9 -14.40 2.24 -6.91
CA ASP A 9 -13.76 0.91 -6.93
C ASP A 9 -12.29 0.93 -6.43
N LEU A 10 -11.69 2.13 -6.49
CA LEU A 10 -10.38 2.58 -5.99
C LEU A 10 -10.24 2.63 -4.46
N LYS A 11 -11.38 2.80 -3.77
CA LYS A 11 -11.45 3.15 -2.35
C LYS A 11 -11.02 1.98 -1.47
N GLY A 12 -10.03 2.19 -0.62
CA GLY A 12 -9.45 1.18 0.27
C GLY A 12 -8.44 0.24 -0.38
N LYS A 13 -8.12 0.41 -1.67
CA LYS A 13 -7.06 -0.35 -2.35
C LYS A 13 -5.74 0.41 -2.30
N VAL A 14 -4.64 -0.36 -2.33
CA VAL A 14 -3.30 0.19 -2.47
C VAL A 14 -3.14 0.72 -3.88
N LEU A 15 -2.99 2.03 -4.02
CA LEU A 15 -2.78 2.70 -5.32
C LEU A 15 -1.31 2.69 -5.71
N ASP A 16 -0.42 2.84 -4.73
CA ASP A 16 1.02 2.89 -4.98
C ASP A 16 1.85 2.42 -3.77
N CYS A 17 3.00 1.83 -4.07
CA CYS A 17 3.98 1.34 -3.11
C CYS A 17 5.25 2.21 -3.22
N ALA A 18 5.39 3.19 -2.33
CA ALA A 18 6.58 4.06 -2.33
C ALA A 18 7.85 3.31 -1.88
N ILE A 19 7.69 2.29 -1.03
CA ILE A 19 8.79 1.51 -0.47
C ILE A 19 8.38 0.05 -0.39
N ASP A 20 9.18 -0.83 -0.99
CA ASP A 20 8.92 -2.27 -1.00
C ASP A 20 9.02 -2.90 0.40
N GLY A 21 8.13 -3.85 0.67
CA GLY A 21 8.21 -4.71 1.83
C GLY A 21 9.00 -5.97 1.51
N TYR A 22 9.73 -6.49 2.50
CA TYR A 22 10.43 -7.78 2.35
C TYR A 22 9.97 -8.73 3.46
N LYS A 23 9.68 -9.96 3.06
CA LYS A 23 9.42 -11.09 3.94
C LYS A 23 10.38 -12.21 3.57
N LEU A 24 11.00 -12.82 4.58
CA LEU A 24 11.82 -14.01 4.39
C LEU A 24 11.18 -15.14 5.17
N ASN A 25 10.76 -16.18 4.45
CA ASN A 25 9.86 -17.20 4.95
C ASN A 25 8.63 -16.52 5.57
N ASP A 26 8.35 -16.77 6.86
CA ASP A 26 7.23 -16.18 7.57
C ASP A 26 7.59 -14.94 8.41
N LYS A 27 8.86 -14.50 8.39
CA LYS A 27 9.29 -13.36 9.19
C LYS A 27 9.28 -12.08 8.36
N VAL A 28 8.53 -11.10 8.84
CA VAL A 28 8.50 -9.78 8.22
C VAL A 28 9.79 -9.03 8.56
N LEU A 29 10.58 -8.74 7.54
CA LEU A 29 11.82 -7.97 7.66
C LEU A 29 11.52 -6.48 7.60
N ARG A 30 10.61 -6.08 6.70
CA ARG A 30 10.18 -4.68 6.55
C ARG A 30 8.76 -4.62 6.01
N HIS A 31 7.93 -3.78 6.62
CA HIS A 31 6.61 -3.47 6.10
C HIS A 31 6.71 -2.48 4.93
N ALA A 32 5.94 -2.75 3.88
CA ALA A 32 5.82 -1.83 2.75
C ALA A 32 5.15 -0.53 3.20
N LYS A 33 5.65 0.60 2.71
CA LYS A 33 4.98 1.88 2.89
C LYS A 33 4.06 2.11 1.70
N VAL A 34 2.77 1.93 1.92
CA VAL A 34 1.75 2.02 0.87
C VAL A 34 0.94 3.31 0.99
N ALA A 35 0.54 3.86 -0.15
CA ALA A 35 -0.47 4.90 -0.23
C ALA A 35 -1.84 4.24 -0.50
N VAL A 36 -2.79 4.51 0.39
CA VAL A 36 -4.15 3.97 0.28
C VAL A 36 -5.05 5.05 -0.29
N GLY A 37 -5.85 4.69 -1.29
CA GLY A 37 -6.92 5.54 -1.81
C GLY A 37 -8.07 5.61 -0.82
N GLU A 38 -8.50 6.81 -0.47
CA GLU A 38 -9.69 7.04 0.37
C GLU A 38 -10.97 7.18 -0.45
#